data_AF-A0A2D7RFJ8-F1
#
_entry.id   AF-A0A2D7RFJ8-F1
#
_cell.length_a   1.000
_cell.length_b   1.000
_cell.length_c   1.000
_cell.angle_alpha   90.00
_cell.angle_beta   90.00
_cell.angle_gamma   90.00
#
_symmetry.space_group_name_H-M   'P 1'
#
loop_
_entity.id
_entity.type
_entity.pdbx_description
1 polymer ?
#
loop_
_entity_poly.entity_id
_entity_poly.type
_entity_poly.pdbx_seq_one_letter_code
_entity_poly.pdbx_strand_id
1 'polypeptide(L)'
;MDAHDEPLPILNDNANINSMMRLLFLSFFLLAGCSSMQPYTGMSQEDWSASNTNEKFVAVGNITESWFTSIFQRRPSSGKETLLVKMKSGHARMWPSGKTEPIDSVALYLSPETCQTVRLNSTSSQEGTSLRMCLKGDTLRIDPSRWQTDLKQASLNINRTVVWKEGIDYTGLNSKGYTQLSDATIYIETVNSSE
;
A
#
# COMPACT_ATOMS: atom_id res chain seq x y z
N MET A 1 -79.80 42.56 -2.81
CA MET A 1 -78.58 43.37 -2.98
C MET A 1 -77.73 42.98 -1.80
N ASP A 2 -76.98 41.90 -1.95
CA ASP A 2 -76.19 41.31 -0.87
C ASP A 2 -74.74 41.30 -1.33
N ALA A 3 -73.93 42.06 -0.60
CA ALA A 3 -72.50 42.16 -0.77
C ALA A 3 -71.84 40.96 -0.09
N HIS A 4 -71.02 40.22 -0.84
CA HIS A 4 -70.11 39.23 -0.29
C HIS A 4 -68.68 39.73 -0.44
N ASP A 5 -68.07 40.04 0.71
CA ASP A 5 -66.67 40.38 0.86
C ASP A 5 -65.75 39.19 0.55
N GLU A 6 -64.76 39.39 -0.31
CA GLU A 6 -63.63 38.46 -0.47
C GLU A 6 -62.54 38.75 0.58
N PRO A 7 -61.97 37.73 1.24
CA PRO A 7 -60.82 37.92 2.12
C PRO A 7 -59.49 37.93 1.35
N LEU A 8 -58.61 38.87 1.72
CA LEU A 8 -57.26 39.03 1.19
C LEU A 8 -56.29 37.92 1.65
N PRO A 9 -55.26 37.61 0.83
CA PRO A 9 -54.26 36.59 1.15
C PRO A 9 -53.24 37.05 2.21
N ILE A 10 -52.97 36.18 3.17
CA ILE A 10 -51.95 36.33 4.21
C ILE A 10 -50.59 35.91 3.64
N LEU A 11 -49.64 36.84 3.55
CA LEU A 11 -48.24 36.60 3.20
C LEU A 11 -47.50 35.97 4.39
N ASN A 12 -46.91 34.79 4.17
CA ASN A 12 -46.22 33.99 5.18
C ASN A 12 -44.69 34.21 5.08
N ASP A 13 -44.17 35.20 5.81
CA ASP A 13 -42.74 35.58 5.87
C ASP A 13 -41.93 34.68 6.82
N ASN A 14 -41.82 33.38 6.51
CA ASN A 14 -41.05 32.43 7.34
C ASN A 14 -39.91 31.72 6.59
N ALA A 15 -39.47 32.23 5.44
CA ALA A 15 -38.49 31.54 4.58
C ALA A 15 -37.04 32.04 4.73
N ASN A 16 -36.76 33.16 5.43
CA ASN A 16 -35.47 33.86 5.25
C ASN A 16 -34.41 33.70 6.35
N ILE A 17 -34.75 33.11 7.52
CA ILE A 17 -33.79 33.05 8.65
C ILE A 17 -32.83 31.85 8.52
N ASN A 18 -33.25 30.75 7.88
CA ASN A 18 -32.43 29.54 7.73
C ASN A 18 -31.35 29.63 6.64
N SER A 19 -31.46 30.60 5.72
CA SER A 19 -30.50 30.78 4.62
C SER A 19 -29.25 31.56 5.06
N MET A 20 -29.43 32.56 5.92
CA MET A 20 -28.34 33.44 6.36
C MET A 20 -27.39 32.77 7.38
N MET A 21 -27.89 31.83 8.19
CA MET A 21 -27.08 31.09 9.17
C MET A 21 -26.23 29.97 8.54
N ARG A 22 -26.60 29.46 7.36
CA ARG A 22 -25.81 28.47 6.60
C ARG A 22 -24.60 29.08 5.90
N LEU A 23 -24.70 30.34 5.46
CA LEU A 23 -23.60 31.06 4.82
C LEU A 23 -22.48 31.46 5.80
N LEU A 24 -22.81 31.74 7.06
CA LEU A 24 -21.83 32.08 8.10
C LEU A 24 -21.01 30.87 8.61
N PHE A 25 -21.54 29.65 8.52
CA PHE A 25 -20.81 28.44 8.92
C PHE A 25 -19.81 27.96 7.85
N LEU A 26 -20.09 28.21 6.57
CA LEU A 26 -19.20 27.86 5.46
C LEU A 26 -17.96 28.75 5.37
N SER A 27 -18.05 30.03 5.79
CA SER A 27 -16.90 30.93 5.81
C SER A 27 -15.91 30.63 6.95
N PHE A 28 -16.37 30.06 8.06
CA PHE A 28 -15.49 29.71 9.19
C PHE A 28 -14.60 28.47 8.90
N PHE A 29 -15.08 27.52 8.08
CA PHE A 29 -14.28 26.35 7.67
C PHE A 29 -13.18 26.66 6.65
N LEU A 30 -13.30 27.77 5.90
CA LEU A 30 -12.28 28.17 4.91
C LEU A 30 -11.10 28.94 5.54
N LEU A 31 -11.23 29.41 6.78
CA LEU A 31 -10.18 30.21 7.46
C LEU A 31 -9.30 29.40 8.42
N ALA A 32 -9.66 28.15 8.74
CA ALA A 32 -8.91 27.33 9.71
C ALA A 32 -7.85 26.39 9.09
N GLY A 33 -7.57 26.50 7.78
CA GLY A 33 -6.89 25.45 7.02
C GLY A 33 -5.46 25.70 6.53
N CYS A 34 -4.82 26.84 6.81
CA CYS A 34 -3.40 27.05 6.48
C CYS A 34 -2.52 26.83 7.72
N SER A 35 -2.69 25.70 8.42
CA SER A 35 -1.61 25.23 9.28
C SER A 35 -0.44 24.88 8.37
N SER A 36 0.68 25.58 8.52
CA SER A 36 1.93 25.37 7.79
C SER A 36 2.43 23.96 8.05
N MET A 37 1.90 22.99 7.30
CA MET A 37 2.41 21.64 7.28
C MET A 37 3.79 21.75 6.64
N GLN A 38 4.84 21.65 7.46
CA GLN A 38 6.19 21.54 6.93
C GLN A 38 6.23 20.25 6.10
N PRO A 39 6.50 20.32 4.79
CA PRO A 39 6.75 19.11 4.02
C PRO A 39 7.94 18.40 4.67
N TYR A 40 7.90 17.07 4.77
CA TYR A 40 8.99 16.32 5.38
C TYR A 40 10.27 16.51 4.55
N THR A 41 11.10 17.47 4.96
CA THR A 41 12.27 17.93 4.20
C THR A 41 13.60 17.46 4.76
N GLY A 42 13.58 16.77 5.90
CA GLY A 42 14.79 16.47 6.67
C GLY A 42 15.40 17.69 7.36
N MET A 43 14.80 18.89 7.22
CA MET A 43 15.20 20.09 7.95
C MET A 43 14.53 20.14 9.33
N SER A 44 15.25 20.67 10.33
CA SER A 44 14.67 21.00 11.62
C SER A 44 13.62 22.12 11.48
N GLN A 45 12.74 22.27 12.48
CA GLN A 45 11.73 23.33 12.48
C GLN A 45 12.37 24.71 12.56
N GLU A 46 13.47 24.81 13.31
CA GLU A 46 14.26 26.02 13.49
C GLU A 46 14.88 26.46 12.15
N ASP A 47 15.54 25.54 11.44
CA ASP A 47 16.12 25.80 10.12
C ASP A 47 15.04 26.17 9.11
N TRP A 48 13.91 25.45 9.13
CA TRP A 48 12.78 25.77 8.26
C TRP A 48 12.23 27.18 8.54
N SER A 49 12.09 27.57 9.80
CA SER A 49 11.59 28.90 10.15
C SER A 49 12.55 30.02 9.73
N ALA A 50 13.86 29.77 9.84
CA ALA A 50 14.93 30.71 9.52
C ALA A 50 15.22 30.81 8.01
N SER A 51 14.89 29.80 7.21
CA SER A 51 15.12 29.81 5.76
C SER A 51 14.25 30.81 5.01
N ASN A 52 14.86 31.43 3.99
CA ASN A 52 14.15 32.30 3.07
C ASN A 52 13.27 31.51 2.09
N THR A 53 12.39 32.19 1.37
CA THR A 53 11.44 31.56 0.43
C THR A 53 12.12 30.72 -0.64
N ASN A 54 13.30 31.14 -1.11
CA ASN A 54 14.01 30.45 -2.18
C ASN A 54 14.63 29.13 -1.67
N GLU A 55 15.22 29.13 -0.48
CA GLU A 55 15.75 27.92 0.17
C GLU A 55 14.66 26.89 0.47
N LYS A 56 13.50 27.34 0.95
CA LYS A 56 12.31 26.49 1.14
C LYS A 56 11.86 25.87 -0.16
N PHE A 57 11.83 26.66 -1.24
CA PHE A 57 11.43 26.19 -2.56
C PHE A 57 12.40 25.15 -3.12
N VAL A 58 13.71 25.35 -2.96
CA VAL A 58 14.74 24.39 -3.36
C VAL A 58 14.67 23.10 -2.54
N ALA A 59 14.47 23.20 -1.22
CA ALA A 59 14.31 22.02 -0.37
C ALA A 59 13.11 21.17 -0.79
N VAL A 60 11.95 21.82 -1.01
CA VAL A 60 10.75 21.15 -1.53
C VAL A 60 10.96 20.62 -2.94
N GLY A 61 11.65 21.36 -3.81
CA GLY A 61 12.00 20.96 -5.17
C GLY A 61 12.82 19.68 -5.21
N ASN A 62 13.89 19.58 -4.41
CA ASN A 62 14.75 18.40 -4.36
C ASN A 62 14.01 17.15 -3.85
N ILE A 63 13.11 17.30 -2.89
CA ILE A 63 12.30 16.19 -2.38
C ILE A 63 11.25 15.78 -3.39
N THR A 64 10.56 16.74 -3.99
CA THR A 64 9.55 16.45 -5.01
C THR A 64 10.19 15.82 -6.22
N GLU A 65 11.39 16.24 -6.64
CA GLU A 65 12.14 15.57 -7.70
C GLU A 65 12.50 14.14 -7.33
N SER A 66 13.00 13.87 -6.11
CA SER A 66 13.26 12.51 -5.63
C SER A 66 12.00 11.63 -5.55
N TRP A 67 10.90 12.18 -5.02
CA TRP A 67 9.65 11.46 -4.84
C TRP A 67 8.96 11.19 -6.19
N PHE A 68 8.91 12.19 -7.08
CA PHE A 68 8.29 12.06 -8.39
C PHE A 68 9.16 11.33 -9.42
N THR A 69 10.49 11.40 -9.37
CA THR A 69 11.34 10.59 -10.26
C THR A 69 11.19 9.10 -9.97
N SER A 70 10.97 8.70 -8.72
CA SER A 70 10.64 7.29 -8.39
C SER A 70 9.25 6.85 -8.89
N ILE A 71 8.28 7.78 -8.94
CA ILE A 71 6.91 7.52 -9.43
C ILE A 71 6.82 7.54 -10.97
N PHE A 72 7.64 8.36 -11.64
CA PHE A 72 7.66 8.51 -13.10
C PHE A 72 8.78 7.74 -13.80
N GLN A 73 9.61 6.98 -13.07
CA GLN A 73 10.41 5.94 -13.68
C GLN A 73 9.46 4.99 -14.42
N ARG A 74 9.64 4.93 -15.76
CA ARG A 74 8.97 3.96 -16.65
C ARG A 74 8.83 2.65 -15.90
N ARG A 75 7.61 2.10 -15.83
CA ARG A 75 7.39 0.72 -15.37
C ARG A 75 8.54 -0.11 -15.91
N PRO A 76 9.34 -0.76 -15.05
CA PRO A 76 10.50 -1.51 -15.52
C PRO A 76 10.02 -2.44 -16.63
N SER A 77 10.78 -2.51 -17.73
CA SER A 77 10.45 -3.42 -18.82
C SER A 77 10.24 -4.82 -18.26
N SER A 78 9.20 -5.53 -18.75
CA SER A 78 8.87 -6.88 -18.29
C SER A 78 10.13 -7.69 -18.10
N GLY A 79 10.38 -8.08 -16.86
CA GLY A 79 11.62 -8.73 -16.50
C GLY A 79 11.85 -10.06 -17.17
N LYS A 80 13.04 -10.26 -17.73
CA LYS A 80 13.53 -11.58 -18.16
C LYS A 80 14.48 -12.21 -17.13
N GLU A 81 14.71 -11.52 -16.03
CA GLU A 81 15.68 -11.92 -15.02
C GLU A 81 15.08 -12.92 -14.04
N THR A 82 15.95 -13.77 -13.49
CA THR A 82 15.61 -14.65 -12.39
C THR A 82 15.61 -13.84 -11.09
N LEU A 83 14.72 -14.18 -10.16
CA LEU A 83 14.70 -13.60 -8.83
C LEU A 83 15.21 -14.59 -7.80
N LEU A 84 16.04 -14.13 -6.87
CA LEU A 84 16.28 -14.77 -5.60
C LEU A 84 15.23 -14.27 -4.62
N VAL A 85 14.39 -15.18 -4.13
CA VAL A 85 13.37 -14.89 -3.12
C VAL A 85 13.72 -15.64 -1.86
N LYS A 86 13.90 -14.92 -0.75
CA LYS A 86 14.17 -15.52 0.56
C LYS A 86 13.05 -15.16 1.53
N MET A 87 12.36 -16.17 2.05
CA MET A 87 11.54 -16.02 3.24
C MET A 87 12.49 -15.98 4.45
N LYS A 88 12.65 -14.82 5.07
CA LYS A 88 13.58 -14.63 6.21
C LYS A 88 12.96 -15.03 7.53
N SER A 89 11.71 -14.65 7.75
CA SER A 89 10.98 -14.87 9.00
C SER A 89 9.47 -14.76 8.77
N GLY A 90 8.70 -15.14 9.79
CA GLY A 90 7.25 -14.99 9.82
C GLY A 90 6.60 -16.18 10.50
N HIS A 91 5.28 -16.26 10.38
CA HIS A 91 4.52 -17.42 10.78
C HIS A 91 3.68 -17.92 9.61
N ALA A 92 3.37 -19.21 9.62
CA ALA A 92 2.52 -19.84 8.63
C ALA A 92 1.57 -20.83 9.31
N ARG A 93 0.42 -21.08 8.68
CA ARG A 93 -0.49 -22.13 9.11
C ARG A 93 0.03 -23.50 8.71
N MET A 94 0.33 -24.30 9.71
CA MET A 94 0.88 -25.64 9.59
C MET A 94 -0.19 -26.68 9.25
N TRP A 95 0.22 -27.71 8.52
CA TRP A 95 -0.59 -28.88 8.25
C TRP A 95 0.06 -30.11 8.92
N PRO A 96 -0.70 -30.97 9.61
CA PRO A 96 -2.16 -31.04 9.67
C PRO A 96 -2.82 -30.27 10.81
N SER A 97 -2.07 -29.73 11.78
CA SER A 97 -2.69 -29.15 12.99
C SER A 97 -3.54 -27.91 12.74
N GLY A 98 -3.28 -27.20 11.65
CA GLY A 98 -3.90 -25.92 11.35
C GLY A 98 -3.44 -24.79 12.29
N LYS A 99 -2.41 -25.00 13.12
CA LYS A 99 -1.84 -23.98 14.00
C LYS A 99 -0.94 -23.03 13.22
N THR A 100 -0.94 -21.77 13.63
CA THR A 100 0.03 -20.79 13.12
C THR A 100 1.31 -20.90 13.92
N GLU A 101 2.42 -21.21 13.26
CA GLU A 101 3.72 -21.42 13.90
C GLU A 101 4.83 -20.66 13.18
N PRO A 102 5.89 -20.25 13.90
CA PRO A 102 7.05 -19.59 13.31
C PRO A 102 7.77 -20.51 12.32
N ILE A 103 8.27 -19.93 11.23
CA ILE A 103 8.89 -20.69 10.13
C ILE A 103 10.40 -20.51 10.06
N ASP A 104 11.10 -21.55 9.60
CA ASP A 104 12.50 -21.46 9.23
C ASP A 104 12.70 -20.60 7.97
N SER A 105 13.88 -19.99 7.85
CA SER A 105 14.23 -19.24 6.65
C SER A 105 14.39 -20.18 5.46
N VAL A 106 13.89 -19.77 4.29
CA VAL A 106 14.07 -20.55 3.06
C VAL A 106 14.31 -19.64 1.86
N ALA A 107 15.11 -20.11 0.91
CA ALA A 107 15.45 -19.38 -0.31
C ALA A 107 15.08 -20.21 -1.54
N LEU A 108 14.66 -19.54 -2.60
CA LEU A 108 14.40 -20.15 -3.91
C LEU A 108 14.70 -19.16 -5.03
N TYR A 109 14.93 -19.72 -6.23
CA TYR A 109 15.15 -18.95 -7.45
C TYR A 109 13.92 -19.07 -8.35
N LEU A 110 13.35 -17.94 -8.78
CA LEU A 110 12.21 -17.89 -9.69
C LEU A 110 12.63 -17.31 -11.04
N SER A 111 12.64 -18.15 -12.06
CA SER A 111 12.78 -17.68 -13.45
C SER A 111 11.46 -17.09 -13.95
N PRO A 112 11.49 -16.20 -14.94
CA PRO A 112 10.28 -15.60 -15.51
C PRO A 112 9.26 -16.65 -15.94
N GLU A 113 7.97 -16.35 -15.73
CA GLU A 113 6.83 -17.20 -16.06
C GLU A 113 6.76 -18.56 -15.33
N THR A 114 7.63 -18.79 -14.35
CA THR A 114 7.65 -20.05 -13.58
C THR A 114 6.94 -19.93 -12.24
N CYS A 115 6.57 -21.09 -11.70
CA CYS A 115 6.09 -21.24 -10.34
C CYS A 115 6.99 -22.25 -9.62
N GLN A 116 7.33 -21.97 -8.37
CA GLN A 116 7.94 -22.95 -7.48
C GLN A 116 7.13 -23.10 -6.21
N THR A 117 7.20 -24.30 -5.63
CA THR A 117 6.61 -24.61 -4.34
C THR A 117 7.73 -24.99 -3.40
N VAL A 118 7.75 -24.35 -2.25
CA VAL A 118 8.74 -24.60 -1.20
C VAL A 118 8.03 -25.09 0.06
N ARG A 119 8.68 -25.95 0.82
CA ARG A 119 8.18 -26.37 2.12
C ARG A 119 8.68 -25.40 3.19
N LEU A 120 7.76 -24.81 3.93
CA LEU A 120 8.05 -24.08 5.16
C LEU A 120 7.94 -25.05 6.32
N ASN A 121 9.03 -25.24 7.05
CA ASN A 121 9.03 -26.03 8.28
C ASN A 121 8.82 -25.11 9.48
N SER A 122 8.15 -25.63 10.50
CA SER A 122 8.06 -24.95 11.79
C SER A 122 9.38 -25.01 12.52
N THR A 123 9.77 -23.91 13.18
CA THR A 123 10.92 -23.92 14.11
C THR A 123 10.55 -24.55 15.47
N SER A 124 9.26 -24.68 15.76
CA SER A 124 8.73 -25.09 17.07
C SER A 124 8.16 -26.51 17.07
N SER A 125 7.96 -27.12 15.91
CA SER A 125 7.42 -28.47 15.77
C SER A 125 8.00 -29.18 14.53
N GLN A 126 7.67 -30.45 14.35
CA GLN A 126 8.04 -31.20 13.13
C GLN A 126 7.06 -30.97 11.97
N GLU A 127 6.10 -30.06 12.14
CA GLU A 127 5.11 -29.78 11.12
C GLU A 127 5.66 -28.86 10.02
N GLY A 128 4.93 -28.82 8.90
CA GLY A 128 5.29 -27.93 7.82
C GLY A 128 4.14 -27.76 6.84
N THR A 129 4.26 -26.74 6.01
CA THR A 129 3.27 -26.37 5.02
C THR A 129 3.96 -26.02 3.70
N SER A 130 3.21 -26.04 2.59
CA SER A 130 3.75 -25.76 1.27
C SER A 130 3.36 -24.35 0.84
N LEU A 131 4.35 -23.51 0.57
CA LEU A 131 4.17 -22.18 0.02
C LEU A 131 4.48 -22.19 -1.47
N ARG A 132 3.53 -21.74 -2.28
CA ARG A 132 3.72 -21.59 -3.72
C ARG A 132 3.95 -20.11 -4.06
N MET A 133 4.98 -19.87 -4.87
CA MET A 133 5.31 -18.57 -5.44
C MET A 133 5.42 -18.68 -6.96
N CYS A 134 4.96 -17.66 -7.68
CA CYS A 134 5.03 -17.61 -9.14
C CYS A 134 5.49 -16.23 -9.58
N LEU A 135 6.45 -16.18 -10.50
CA LEU A 135 6.82 -14.95 -11.18
C LEU A 135 6.06 -14.88 -12.51
N LYS A 136 5.11 -13.94 -12.62
CA LYS A 136 4.26 -13.75 -13.80
C LYS A 136 4.37 -12.30 -14.28
N GLY A 137 5.01 -12.10 -15.44
CA GLY A 137 5.47 -10.79 -15.88
C GLY A 137 6.28 -10.10 -14.79
N ASP A 138 5.83 -8.91 -14.40
CA ASP A 138 6.46 -8.09 -13.37
C ASP A 138 5.89 -8.31 -11.96
N THR A 139 5.10 -9.35 -11.74
CA THR A 139 4.45 -9.59 -10.44
C THR A 139 4.91 -10.91 -9.84
N LEU A 140 5.45 -10.84 -8.63
CA LEU A 140 5.61 -11.99 -7.75
C LEU A 140 4.27 -12.28 -7.06
N ARG A 141 3.67 -13.41 -7.42
CA ARG A 141 2.40 -13.91 -6.92
C ARG A 141 2.65 -14.97 -5.86
N ILE A 142 2.12 -14.77 -4.66
CA ILE A 142 2.45 -15.56 -3.48
C ILE A 142 1.18 -16.13 -2.88
N ASP A 143 1.29 -17.37 -2.40
CA ASP A 143 0.29 -18.07 -1.60
C ASP A 143 -1.12 -18.05 -2.24
N PRO A 144 -1.33 -18.71 -3.40
CA PRO A 144 -2.66 -18.86 -3.96
C PRO A 144 -3.56 -19.71 -3.04
N SER A 145 -4.85 -19.37 -2.98
CA SER A 145 -5.85 -20.20 -2.30
C SER A 145 -6.38 -21.29 -3.22
N ARG A 146 -6.60 -22.49 -2.68
CA ARG A 146 -7.31 -23.58 -3.38
C ARG A 146 -8.82 -23.52 -3.20
N TRP A 147 -9.31 -22.75 -2.23
CA TRP A 147 -10.71 -22.73 -1.81
C TRP A 147 -11.43 -21.43 -2.15
N GLN A 148 -10.68 -20.32 -2.19
CA GLN A 148 -11.21 -18.99 -2.51
C GLN A 148 -10.90 -18.66 -3.97
N THR A 149 -11.95 -18.56 -4.80
CA THR A 149 -11.83 -18.41 -6.25
C THR A 149 -11.19 -17.09 -6.69
N ASP A 150 -11.40 -16.03 -5.91
CA ASP A 150 -10.78 -14.72 -6.06
C ASP A 150 -9.27 -14.75 -5.77
N LEU A 151 -8.84 -15.63 -4.86
CA LEU A 151 -7.44 -15.80 -4.47
C LEU A 151 -6.73 -16.95 -5.21
N LYS A 152 -7.35 -17.52 -6.25
CA LYS A 152 -6.84 -18.71 -6.97
C LYS A 152 -5.47 -18.50 -7.60
N GLN A 153 -5.14 -17.26 -7.97
CA GLN A 153 -3.88 -16.92 -8.63
C GLN A 153 -2.81 -16.44 -7.65
N ALA A 154 -3.23 -15.76 -6.58
CA ALA A 154 -2.38 -15.23 -5.52
C ALA A 154 -3.28 -14.73 -4.39
N SER A 155 -2.79 -14.75 -3.15
CA SER A 155 -3.37 -13.94 -2.08
C SER A 155 -2.49 -12.74 -1.69
N LEU A 156 -1.24 -12.74 -2.15
CA LEU A 156 -0.31 -11.62 -2.03
C LEU A 156 0.37 -11.38 -3.39
N ASN A 157 0.42 -10.12 -3.81
CA ASN A 157 1.06 -9.70 -5.05
C ASN A 157 2.10 -8.63 -4.73
N ILE A 158 3.35 -8.85 -5.15
CA ILE A 158 4.42 -7.87 -5.04
C ILE A 158 4.86 -7.53 -6.47
N ASN A 159 4.63 -6.28 -6.87
CA ASN A 159 5.03 -5.80 -8.18
C ASN A 159 6.51 -5.43 -8.17
N ARG A 160 7.15 -5.62 -9.33
CA ARG A 160 8.53 -5.28 -9.57
C ARG A 160 8.78 -3.80 -9.31
N THR A 161 9.88 -3.54 -8.64
CA THR A 161 10.41 -2.21 -8.37
C THR A 161 11.89 -2.17 -8.76
N VAL A 162 12.42 -0.99 -9.09
CA VAL A 162 13.83 -0.84 -9.48
C VAL A 162 14.82 -1.34 -8.42
N VAL A 163 14.43 -1.27 -7.14
CA VAL A 163 15.21 -1.72 -5.99
C VAL A 163 15.41 -3.24 -5.92
N TRP A 164 14.68 -4.04 -6.71
CA TRP A 164 14.96 -5.49 -6.78
C TRP A 164 16.37 -5.78 -7.28
N LYS A 165 16.99 -4.89 -8.07
CA LYS A 165 18.38 -5.05 -8.52
C LYS A 165 19.40 -5.07 -7.38
N GLU A 166 19.11 -4.37 -6.28
CA GLU A 166 19.99 -4.26 -5.11
C GLU A 166 19.56 -5.21 -3.97
N GLY A 167 18.35 -5.76 -4.08
CA GLY A 167 17.74 -6.56 -3.04
C GLY A 167 16.96 -5.70 -2.05
N ILE A 168 15.76 -6.13 -1.69
CA ILE A 168 14.90 -5.42 -0.73
C ILE A 168 14.14 -6.40 0.16
N ASP A 169 13.95 -6.01 1.42
CA ASP A 169 13.10 -6.70 2.38
C ASP A 169 11.68 -6.10 2.39
N TYR A 170 10.69 -6.96 2.21
CA TYR A 170 9.28 -6.67 2.43
C TYR A 170 8.86 -7.29 3.76
N THR A 171 8.56 -6.47 4.76
CA THR A 171 8.21 -6.90 6.12
C THR A 171 6.71 -6.76 6.38
N GLY A 172 6.19 -7.41 7.43
CA GLY A 172 4.79 -7.31 7.83
C GLY A 172 3.80 -7.89 6.81
N LEU A 173 4.26 -8.81 5.95
CA LEU A 173 3.43 -9.38 4.90
C LEU A 173 2.44 -10.39 5.48
N ASN A 174 1.19 -10.29 5.03
CA ASN A 174 0.11 -11.19 5.42
C ASN A 174 -0.55 -11.77 4.17
N SER A 175 -0.88 -13.05 4.19
CA SER A 175 -1.54 -13.74 3.08
C SER A 175 -2.78 -14.48 3.57
N LYS A 176 -3.76 -14.66 2.68
CA LYS A 176 -5.04 -15.34 2.96
C LYS A 176 -5.18 -16.64 2.19
N GLY A 177 -4.08 -17.13 1.61
CA GLY A 177 -4.05 -18.28 0.72
C GLY A 177 -4.07 -19.61 1.45
N TYR A 178 -3.38 -20.58 0.88
CA TYR A 178 -3.25 -21.90 1.46
C TYR A 178 -2.38 -21.89 2.73
N THR A 179 -1.23 -21.22 2.64
CA THR A 179 -0.23 -21.14 3.71
C THR A 179 -0.62 -20.17 4.83
N GLN A 180 -1.41 -19.13 4.52
CA GLN A 180 -1.86 -18.11 5.49
C GLN A 180 -0.69 -17.52 6.29
N LEU A 181 0.23 -16.88 5.57
CA LEU A 181 1.37 -16.19 6.14
C LEU A 181 0.91 -15.03 7.03
N SER A 182 1.58 -14.84 8.16
CA SER A 182 1.38 -13.68 9.03
C SER A 182 2.70 -13.11 9.51
N ASP A 183 2.80 -11.77 9.46
CA ASP A 183 4.00 -11.01 9.82
C ASP A 183 5.28 -11.54 9.13
N ALA A 184 5.16 -11.90 7.85
CA ALA A 184 6.26 -12.48 7.09
C ALA A 184 7.22 -11.41 6.57
N THR A 185 8.51 -11.76 6.54
CA THR A 185 9.57 -10.97 5.89
C THR A 185 10.11 -11.72 4.68
N ILE A 186 9.98 -11.12 3.50
CA ILE A 186 10.46 -11.67 2.23
C ILE A 186 11.50 -10.74 1.64
N TYR A 187 12.70 -11.25 1.41
CA TYR A 187 13.75 -10.60 0.63
C TYR A 187 13.59 -10.96 -0.85
N ILE A 188 13.69 -9.98 -1.73
CA ILE A 188 13.65 -10.17 -3.18
C ILE A 188 14.85 -9.46 -3.81
N GLU A 189 15.60 -10.19 -4.62
CA GLU A 189 16.74 -9.68 -5.38
C GLU A 189 16.73 -10.24 -6.80
N THR A 190 17.05 -9.40 -7.78
CA THR A 190 17.27 -9.81 -9.16
C THR A 190 18.66 -10.43 -9.27
N VAL A 191 18.72 -11.68 -9.75
CA VAL A 191 19.98 -12.36 -10.03
C VAL A 191 20.22 -12.32 -11.53
N ASN A 192 21.29 -11.66 -11.95
CA ASN A 192 21.75 -11.74 -13.32
C ASN A 192 22.20 -13.19 -13.56
N SER A 193 21.53 -13.89 -14.49
CA SER A 193 22.14 -15.09 -15.05
C SER A 193 23.36 -14.62 -15.83
N SER A 194 24.55 -14.91 -15.33
CA SER A 194 25.75 -14.86 -16.16
C SER A 194 25.51 -15.80 -17.34
N GLU A 195 25.38 -15.23 -18.55
CA GLU A 195 25.48 -15.99 -19.80
C GLU A 195 26.83 -16.70 -19.91
#